data_AF-A0A352YWA2-F1
#
_entry.id   AF-A0A352YWA2-F1
#
_cell.length_a   1.000
_cell.length_b   1.000
_cell.length_c   1.000
_cell.angle_alpha   90.00
_cell.angle_beta   90.00
_cell.angle_gamma   90.00
#
_symmetry.space_group_name_H-M   'P 1'
#
loop_
_entity.id
_entity.type
_entity.pdbx_description
1 polymer ?
#
loop_
_entity_poly.entity_id
_entity_poly.type
_entity_poly.pdbx_seq_one_letter_code
_entity_poly.pdbx_strand_id
1 'polypeptide(L)' 'MWITDLIISWSFPVIDDNAWLIEKFHHGFAYWLYAGICITAVIFVWKMVPETKGKTLEQLENLWPKRTFRN' A
#
# COMPACT_ATOMS: atom_id res chain seq x y z
N MET A 1 -8.34 -1.02 1.77
CA MET A 1 -8.84 -1.92 0.72
C MET A 1 -9.87 -1.16 -0.11
N TRP A 2 -11.10 -0.94 0.37
CA TRP A 2 -12.21 -0.32 -0.39
C TRP A 2 -11.88 1.02 -1.09
N ILE A 3 -11.23 1.97 -0.40
CA ILE A 3 -10.86 3.26 -0.98
C ILE A 3 -9.71 3.11 -1.99
N THR A 4 -8.76 2.23 -1.70
CA THR A 4 -7.63 1.93 -2.59
C THR A 4 -8.11 1.30 -3.89
N ASP A 5 -9.05 0.36 -3.81
CA ASP A 5 -9.64 -0.31 -4.97
C ASP A 5 -10.41 0.68 -5.85
N LEU A 6 -11.12 1.65 -5.25
CA LEU A 6 -11.77 2.75 -5.97
C LEU A 6 -10.78 3.68 -6.68
N ILE A 7 -9.69 4.06 -6.00
CA ILE A 7 -8.66 4.93 -6.56
C ILE A 7 -7.99 4.26 -7.75
N ILE A 8 -7.64 2.97 -7.65
CA ILE A 8 -7.00 2.24 -8.75
C ILE A 8 -7.96 2.11 -9.93
N SER A 9 -9.21 1.72 -9.68
CA SER A 9 -10.23 1.59 -10.73
C SER A 9 -10.46 2.88 -11.51
N TRP A 10 -10.41 4.05 -10.86
CA TRP A 10 -10.59 5.32 -11.56
C TRP A 10 -9.30 5.89 -12.15
N SER A 11 -8.15 5.65 -11.50
CA SER A 11 -6.86 6.17 -11.95
C SER A 11 -6.36 5.43 -13.19
N PHE A 12 -6.67 4.14 -13.34
CA PHE A 12 -6.23 3.32 -14.47
C PHE A 12 -6.70 3.88 -15.83
N PRO A 13 -8.00 4.14 -16.07
CA PRO A 13 -8.46 4.75 -17.33
C PRO A 13 -7.96 6.19 -17.49
N VAL A 14 -7.85 6.98 -16.42
CA VAL A 14 -7.32 8.36 -16.53
C VAL A 14 -5.87 8.40 -17.03
N ILE A 15 -5.06 7.40 -16.67
CA ILE A 15 -3.65 7.32 -17.10
C ILE A 15 -3.53 6.69 -18.49
N ASP A 16 -4.33 5.67 -18.80
CA ASP A 16 -4.30 4.99 -20.10
C ASP A 16 -5.04 5.74 -21.21
N ASP A 17 -5.89 6.73 -20.91
CA ASP A 17 -6.61 7.53 -21.92
C ASP A 17 -5.88 8.86 -22.25
N ASN A 18 -4.71 9.10 -21.64
CA ASN A 18 -3.87 10.25 -21.97
C ASN A 18 -3.06 9.99 -23.25
N ALA A 19 -3.63 10.37 -24.39
CA ALA A 19 -3.04 10.25 -25.72
C ALA A 19 -1.57 10.73 -25.81
N TRP A 20 -1.21 11.79 -25.09
CA TRP A 20 0.15 12.36 -25.08
C TRP A 20 1.23 11.45 -24.44
N LEU A 21 0.83 10.56 -23.53
CA LEU A 21 1.72 9.61 -22.85
C LEU A 21 1.84 8.29 -23.61
N ILE A 22 0.75 7.85 -24.22
CA ILE A 22 0.69 6.65 -25.07
C ILE A 22 1.53 6.83 -26.33
N GLU A 23 1.44 7.99 -26.96
CA GLU A 23 2.17 8.30 -28.20
C GLU A 23 3.70 8.27 -28.01
N LYS A 24 4.17 8.55 -26.78
CA LYS A 24 5.59 8.64 -26.45
C LYS A 24 6.18 7.37 -25.80
N PHE A 25 5.34 6.57 -25.13
CA PHE A 25 5.78 5.38 -24.36
C PHE A 25 5.02 4.08 -24.71
N HIS A 26 4.17 4.07 -25.74
CA HIS A 26 3.42 2.90 -26.21
C HIS A 26 2.74 2.11 -25.07
N HIS A 27 1.86 2.76 -24.30
CA HIS A 27 1.16 2.18 -23.13
C HIS A 27 2.04 1.67 -21.97
N GLY A 28 3.38 1.72 -22.07
CA GLY A 28 4.27 1.16 -21.05
C GLY A 28 4.37 1.97 -19.75
N PHE A 29 4.01 3.25 -19.77
CA PHE A 29 4.21 4.16 -18.64
C PHE A 29 3.34 3.83 -17.43
N ALA A 30 2.08 3.44 -17.65
CA ALA A 30 1.16 3.06 -16.57
C ALA A 30 1.73 1.87 -15.77
N TYR A 31 2.24 0.85 -16.46
CA TYR A 31 2.85 -0.33 -15.83
C TYR A 31 4.06 0.03 -14.97
N TRP A 32 4.95 0.91 -15.46
CA TRP A 32 6.10 1.37 -14.68
C TRP A 32 5.70 2.18 -13.45
N LEU A 33 4.66 3.01 -13.55
CA LEU A 33 4.16 3.79 -12.41
C LEU A 33 3.60 2.88 -11.31
N TYR A 34 2.74 1.92 -11.68
CA TYR A 34 2.19 0.96 -10.73
C TYR A 34 3.28 0.04 -10.14
N ALA A 35 4.26 -0.37 -10.94
CA ALA A 35 5.42 -1.12 -10.44
C ALA A 35 6.20 -0.34 -9.38
N GLY A 36 6.42 0.96 -9.59
CA GLY A 36 7.09 1.84 -8.61
C GLY A 36 6.31 1.97 -7.29
N ILE A 37 4.98 2.08 -7.37
CA ILE A 37 4.10 2.11 -6.19
C ILE A 37 4.19 0.79 -5.42
N CYS A 38 4.14 -0.36 -6.12
CA CYS A 38 4.28 -1.67 -5.50
C CYS A 38 5.63 -1.84 -4.80
N ILE A 39 6.74 -1.45 -5.43
CA ILE A 39 8.08 -1.52 -4.83
C ILE A 39 8.14 -0.67 -3.56
N THR A 40 7.60 0.55 -3.59
CA THR A 40 7.56 1.44 -2.43
C THR A 40 6.74 0.83 -1.29
N ALA A 41 5.60 0.19 -1.61
CA ALA A 41 4.79 -0.51 -0.63
C ALA A 41 5.54 -1.71 -0.01
N VAL A 42 6.28 -2.48 -0.80
CA VAL A 42 7.12 -3.58 -0.29
C VAL A 42 8.18 -3.07 0.67
N ILE A 43 8.89 -1.99 0.30
CA ILE A 43 9.90 -1.37 1.17
C ILE A 43 9.26 -0.87 2.48
N PHE A 44 8.09 -0.23 2.39
CA PHE A 44 7.36 0.26 3.55
C PHE A 44 6.95 -0.89 4.48
N VAL A 45 6.35 -1.95 3.94
CA VAL A 45 5.96 -3.14 4.72
C VAL A 45 7.19 -3.76 5.37
N TRP A 46 8.28 -3.92 4.62
CA TRP A 46 9.50 -4.53 5.15
C TRP A 46 10.15 -3.72 6.28
N LYS A 47 10.08 -2.38 6.24
CA LYS A 47 10.66 -1.54 7.30
C LYS A 47 9.71 -1.24 8.47
N MET A 48 8.41 -1.10 8.22
CA MET A 48 7.42 -0.71 9.24
C MET A 48 6.65 -1.87 9.86
N VAL A 49 6.56 -3.02 9.19
CA VAL A 49 5.89 -4.20 9.74
C VAL A 49 6.98 -5.14 10.25
N PRO A 50 7.38 -5.04 11.54
CA PRO A 50 8.20 -6.08 12.15
C PRO A 50 7.42 -7.39 12.04
N GLU A 51 8.10 -8.46 11.66
CA GLU A 51 7.54 -9.79 11.46
C GLU A 51 6.60 -10.16 12.62
N THR A 52 5.29 -10.08 12.40
CA THR A 52 4.26 -10.49 13.36
C THR A 52 4.11 -12.02 13.39
N LYS A 53 4.82 -12.72 12.50
CA LYS A 53 4.91 -14.18 12.49
C LYS A 53 5.72 -14.66 13.69
N GLY A 54 5.02 -15.26 14.66
CA GLY A 54 5.62 -15.97 15.79
C GLY A 54 5.50 -15.29 17.16
N LYS A 55 4.91 -14.09 17.25
CA LYS A 55 4.55 -13.50 18.54
C LYS A 55 3.17 -13.97 18.98
N THR A 56 3.08 -14.53 20.18
CA THR A 56 1.79 -14.85 20.82
C THR A 56 1.02 -13.54 21.08
N LEU A 57 -0.31 -13.58 21.02
CA LEU A 57 -1.18 -12.41 21.26
C LEU A 57 -0.82 -11.65 22.55
N GLU A 58 -0.36 -12.36 23.58
CA GLU A 58 0.07 -11.81 24.88
C GLU A 58 1.27 -10.85 24.80
N GLN A 59 2.24 -11.09 23.91
CA GLN A 59 3.40 -10.18 23.75
C GLN A 59 3.01 -8.86 23.07
N LEU A 60 1.97 -8.88 22.23
CA LEU A 60 1.43 -7.69 21.59
C LEU A 60 0.58 -6.87 22.56
N GLU A 61 -0.11 -7.55 23.49
CA GLU A 61 -0.91 -6.91 24.54
C GLU A 61 -0.04 -6.13 25.54
N ASN A 62 1.18 -6.60 25.84
CA ASN A 62 2.15 -5.88 26.69
C ASN A 62 2.78 -4.64 26.03
N LEU A 63 2.70 -4.52 24.69
CA LEU A 63 3.13 -3.31 23.97
C LEU A 63 2.09 -2.19 24.01
N TRP A 64 0.84 -2.52 24.34
CA TRP A 64 -0.21 -1.51 24.51
C TRP A 64 -0.23 -1.02 25.97
N PRO A 65 -0.25 0.30 26.21
CA PRO A 65 -0.39 0.81 27.57
C PRO A 65 -1.72 0.29 28.14
N LYS A 66 -1.63 -0.52 29.21
CA LYS A 66 -2.81 -0.98 29.95
C LYS A 66 -3.65 0.23 30.29
N ARG A 67 -4.83 0.36 29.66
CA ARG A 67 -5.84 1.31 30.15
C ARG A 67 -6.30 0.78 31.50
N THR A 68 -5.65 1.26 32.55
CA THR A 68 -6.17 1.20 33.91
C THR A 68 -7.48 1.99 33.90
N PHE A 69 -8.60 1.29 33.67
CA PHE A 69 -9.90 1.79 34.08
C PHE A 69 -9.86 1.87 35.60
N ARG A 70 -9.54 3.06 36.10
CA ARG A 70 -9.63 3.40 37.51
C ARG A 70 -11.11 3.55 37.83
N ASN A 71 -11.65 2.58 38.57
CA ASN A 71 -12.95 2.65 39.23
C ASN A 71 -13.05 3.90 40.11
#